data_AF-A0A067PLP1-F1
#
_entry.id   AF-A0A067PLP1-F1
#
_cell.length_a   1.000
_cell.length_b   1.000
_cell.length_c   1.000
_cell.angle_alpha   90.00
_cell.angle_beta   90.00
_cell.angle_gamma   90.00
#
_symmetry.space_group_name_H-M   'P 1'
#
loop_
_entity.id
_entity.type
_entity.pdbx_description
1 polymer ?
#
loop_
_entity_poly.entity_id
_entity_poly.type
_entity_poly.pdbx_seq_one_letter_code
_entity_poly.pdbx_strand_id
1 'polypeptide(L)'
;GLVQGVNFRAWTARQAQNLRLAGFVRNSEDGSVTGEACGSNSNIEKFKQLLGKGPVHAEVESVEVLTEETLPQEKEGGWGIRGFEVRN
;
A
#
# COMPACT_ATOMS: atom_id res chain seq x y z
N GLY A 1 7.83 12.29 7.79
CA GLY A 1 9.03 11.46 8.07
C GLY A 1 10.01 11.50 6.92
N LEU A 2 11.29 11.24 7.21
CA LEU A 2 12.41 11.30 6.25
C LEU A 2 12.38 10.09 5.29
N VAL A 3 11.39 10.00 4.40
CA VAL A 3 11.30 8.97 3.35
C VAL A 3 12.19 9.33 2.15
N GLN A 4 13.49 9.50 2.38
CA GLN A 4 14.48 9.65 1.31
C GLN A 4 15.47 8.48 1.36
N GLY A 5 15.66 7.78 0.24
CA GLY A 5 16.71 6.77 0.07
C GLY A 5 16.44 5.35 0.59
N VAL A 6 15.28 5.06 1.21
CA VAL A 6 15.01 3.76 1.87
C VAL A 6 14.23 2.73 1.02
N ASN A 7 14.01 3.03 -0.27
CA ASN A 7 13.27 2.15 -1.19
C ASN A 7 11.86 1.76 -0.71
N PHE A 8 11.19 2.68 0.01
CA PHE A 8 9.87 2.44 0.63
C PHE A 8 8.82 2.02 -0.41
N ARG A 9 8.77 2.70 -1.57
CA ARG A 9 7.83 2.38 -2.65
C ARG A 9 7.94 0.94 -3.15
N ALA A 10 9.16 0.45 -3.39
CA ALA A 10 9.36 -0.93 -3.85
C ALA A 10 9.04 -1.94 -2.75
N TRP A 11 9.35 -1.62 -1.49
CA TRP A 11 8.97 -2.45 -0.36
C TRP A 11 7.44 -2.56 -0.24
N THR A 12 6.74 -1.44 -0.31
CA THR A 12 5.27 -1.35 -0.28
C THR A 12 4.65 -2.17 -1.40
N ALA A 13 5.13 -2.00 -2.64
CA ALA A 13 4.64 -2.78 -3.78
C ALA A 13 4.85 -4.27 -3.60
N ARG A 14 5.99 -4.70 -3.05
CA ARG A 14 6.25 -6.13 -2.76
C ARG A 14 5.29 -6.68 -1.71
N GLN A 15 5.02 -5.95 -0.63
CA GLN A 15 4.05 -6.38 0.38
C GLN A 15 2.64 -6.47 -0.19
N ALA A 16 2.23 -5.49 -1.00
CA ALA A 16 0.94 -5.50 -1.66
C ALA A 16 0.78 -6.68 -2.62
N GLN A 17 1.82 -7.00 -3.41
CA GLN A 17 1.84 -8.17 -4.29
C GLN A 17 1.75 -9.49 -3.50
N ASN A 18 2.48 -9.62 -2.39
CA ASN A 18 2.40 -10.79 -1.51
C ASN A 18 0.98 -10.99 -0.94
N LEU A 19 0.30 -9.90 -0.63
CA LEU A 19 -1.08 -9.88 -0.12
C LEU A 19 -2.14 -9.90 -1.24
N ARG A 20 -1.72 -10.02 -2.51
CA ARG A 20 -2.61 -10.00 -3.69
C ARG A 20 -3.53 -8.78 -3.72
N LEU A 21 -2.99 -7.62 -3.37
CA LEU A 21 -3.70 -6.35 -3.44
C LEU A 21 -3.53 -5.72 -4.83
N ALA A 22 -4.57 -5.06 -5.32
CA ALA A 22 -4.51 -4.13 -6.46
C ALA A 22 -4.21 -2.72 -5.97
N GLY A 23 -3.66 -1.88 -6.84
CA GLY A 23 -3.55 -0.45 -6.58
C GLY A 23 -2.22 0.12 -7.01
N PHE A 24 -1.81 1.23 -6.39
CA PHE A 24 -0.56 1.87 -6.71
C PHE A 24 0.06 2.59 -5.52
N VAL A 25 1.36 2.86 -5.62
CA VAL A 25 2.10 3.73 -4.71
C VAL A 25 2.92 4.74 -5.51
N ARG A 26 2.94 6.00 -5.08
CA ARG A 26 3.71 7.09 -5.69
C ARG A 26 4.32 8.01 -4.64
N ASN A 27 5.34 8.76 -5.03
CA ASN A 27 5.76 9.91 -4.24
C ASN A 27 4.83 11.08 -4.54
N SER A 28 4.53 11.85 -3.51
CA SER A 28 3.87 13.15 -3.60
C SER A 28 4.92 14.25 -3.69
N GLU A 29 4.52 15.42 -4.20
CA GLU A 29 5.40 16.58 -4.43
C GLU A 29 5.98 17.15 -3.13
N ASP A 30 5.30 16.93 -2.00
CA ASP A 30 5.74 17.27 -0.65
C ASP A 30 6.78 16.29 -0.07
N GLY A 31 7.16 15.26 -0.83
CA GLY A 31 8.10 14.22 -0.40
C GLY A 31 7.46 13.09 0.40
N SER A 32 6.15 13.12 0.64
CA SER A 32 5.40 11.99 1.23
C SER A 32 5.17 10.86 0.22
N VAL A 33 4.76 9.69 0.70
CA VAL A 33 4.37 8.56 -0.15
C VAL A 33 2.87 8.37 -0.07
N THR A 34 2.19 8.43 -1.20
CA THR A 34 0.73 8.24 -1.30
C THR A 34 0.41 7.04 -2.17
N GLY A 35 -0.72 6.39 -1.91
CA GLY A 35 -1.12 5.23 -2.69
C GLY A 35 -2.53 4.78 -2.37
N GLU A 36 -3.03 3.90 -3.24
CA GLU A 36 -4.31 3.24 -3.10
C GLU A 36 -4.07 1.74 -3.09
N ALA A 37 -4.78 1.02 -2.20
CA ALA A 37 -4.73 -0.42 -2.12
C ALA A 37 -6.14 -0.97 -2.00
N CYS A 38 -6.45 -1.97 -2.82
CA CYS A 38 -7.75 -2.64 -2.83
C CYS A 38 -7.56 -4.15 -2.75
N GLY A 39 -8.38 -4.80 -1.94
CA GLY A 39 -8.38 -6.25 -1.77
C GLY A 39 -9.27 -6.67 -0.62
N SER A 40 -9.10 -7.91 -0.16
CA SER A 40 -9.88 -8.42 0.96
C SER A 40 -9.59 -7.66 2.25
N ASN A 41 -10.59 -7.52 3.11
CA ASN A 41 -10.45 -6.77 4.36
C ASN A 41 -9.27 -7.28 5.22
N SER A 42 -9.10 -8.60 5.31
CA SER A 42 -7.98 -9.20 6.06
C SER A 42 -6.60 -8.89 5.46
N ASN A 43 -6.52 -8.74 4.14
CA ASN A 43 -5.27 -8.36 3.48
C ASN A 43 -5.00 -6.86 3.63
N ILE A 44 -6.03 -6.01 3.59
CA ILE A 44 -5.89 -4.57 3.86
C ILE A 44 -5.44 -4.32 5.30
N GLU A 45 -6.01 -4.99 6.29
CA GLU A 45 -5.57 -4.87 7.69
C GLU A 45 -4.10 -5.28 7.87
N LYS A 46 -3.69 -6.40 7.28
CA LYS A 46 -2.28 -6.83 7.30
C LYS A 46 -1.37 -5.81 6.61
N PHE A 47 -1.83 -5.24 5.51
CA PHE A 47 -1.07 -4.24 4.78
C PHE A 47 -0.86 -2.96 5.60
N LYS A 48 -1.91 -2.47 6.30
CA LYS A 48 -1.79 -1.33 7.22
C LYS A 48 -0.76 -1.59 8.33
N GLN A 49 -0.78 -2.78 8.93
CA GLN A 49 0.20 -3.16 9.96
C GLN A 49 1.63 -3.22 9.42
N LEU A 50 1.81 -3.70 8.19
CA LEU A 50 3.11 -3.72 7.52
C LEU A 50 3.60 -2.30 7.24
N LEU A 51 2.75 -1.44 6.68
CA LEU A 51 3.11 -0.04 6.38
C LEU A 51 3.61 0.70 7.63
N GLY A 52 3.03 0.46 8.80
CA GLY A 52 3.48 1.05 10.06
C GLY A 52 4.84 0.55 10.55
N LYS A 53 5.29 -0.64 10.12
CA LYS A 53 6.64 -1.15 10.43
C LYS A 53 7.69 -0.64 9.45
N GLY A 54 7.32 -0.52 8.17
CA GLY A 54 8.24 -0.16 7.09
C GLY A 54 9.39 -1.17 6.89
N PRO A 55 10.29 -0.90 5.92
CA PRO A 55 11.53 -1.66 5.76
C PRO A 55 12.51 -1.44 6.93
N VAL A 56 13.44 -2.39 7.11
CA VAL A 56 14.42 -2.44 8.23
C VAL A 56 15.21 -1.14 8.44
N HIS A 57 15.36 -0.31 7.40
CA HIS A 57 16.10 0.95 7.45
C HIS A 57 15.23 2.20 7.30
N ALA A 58 13.90 2.07 7.33
CA ALA A 58 12.98 3.19 7.28
C ALA A 58 12.32 3.41 8.63
N GLU A 59 12.27 4.67 9.05
CA GLU A 59 11.46 5.09 10.17
C GLU A 59 10.17 5.70 9.63
N VAL A 60 9.05 4.98 9.80
CA VAL A 60 7.73 5.43 9.39
C VAL A 60 7.15 6.25 10.54
N GLU A 61 7.16 7.57 10.38
CA GLU A 61 6.69 8.50 11.42
C GLU A 61 5.17 8.40 11.62
N SER A 62 4.41 8.30 10.52
CA SER A 62 2.96 8.09 10.56
C SER A 62 2.46 7.44 9.27
N VAL A 63 1.38 6.67 9.39
CA VAL A 63 0.60 6.17 8.24
C VAL A 63 -0.80 6.73 8.40
N GLU A 64 -1.19 7.60 7.47
CA GLU A 64 -2.53 8.18 7.44
C GLU A 64 -3.40 7.47 6.40
N VAL A 65 -4.60 7.10 6.81
CA VAL A 65 -5.63 6.55 5.91
C VAL A 65 -6.58 7.69 5.57
N LEU A 66 -6.48 8.22 4.35
CA LEU A 66 -7.33 9.33 3.91
C LEU A 66 -8.76 8.89 3.62
N THR A 67 -8.91 7.72 3.00
CA THR A 67 -10.20 7.18 2.59
C THR A 67 -10.17 5.67 2.75
N GLU A 68 -11.22 5.10 3.34
CA GLU A 68 -11.44 3.66 3.42
C GLU A 68 -12.88 3.35 3.02
N GLU A 69 -13.03 2.66 1.90
CA GLU A 69 -14.33 2.22 1.39
C GLU A 69 -14.43 0.70 1.47
N THR A 70 -15.44 0.20 2.19
CA THR A 70 -15.75 -1.23 2.18
C THR A 70 -16.75 -1.48 1.07
N LEU A 71 -16.27 -2.04 -0.04
CA LEU A 71 -17.14 -2.47 -1.12
C LEU A 71 -17.80 -3.81 -0.74
N PRO A 72 -19.07 -4.05 -1.15
CA PRO A 72 -19.71 -5.34 -0.96
C PRO A 72 -18.81 -6.43 -1.56
N GLN A 73 -18.60 -7.52 -0.83
CA GLN A 73 -17.74 -8.62 -1.29
C GLN A 73 -18.31 -9.21 -2.58
N GLU A 74 -17.70 -8.86 -3.72
CA GLU A 74 -17.98 -9.56 -4.97
C GLU A 74 -17.39 -10.97 -4.87
N LYS A 75 -18.19 -11.97 -5.27
CA LYS A 75 -17.82 -13.39 -5.25
C LYS A 75 -16.45 -13.60 -5.89
N GLU A 76 -15.66 -14.48 -5.28
CA GLU A 76 -14.32 -14.86 -5.74
C GLU A 76 -14.24 -14.97 -7.27
N GLY A 77 -13.43 -14.10 -7.89
CA GLY A 77 -13.20 -14.07 -9.34
C GLY A 77 -13.45 -12.73 -10.04
N GLY A 78 -14.07 -11.75 -9.39
CA GLY A 78 -14.50 -10.48 -10.04
C GLY A 78 -13.49 -9.34 -10.07
N TRP A 79 -12.51 -9.30 -9.15
CA TRP A 79 -11.46 -8.30 -9.23
C TRP A 79 -10.51 -8.75 -10.33
N GLY A 80 -10.65 -8.22 -11.54
CA GLY A 80 -9.58 -8.30 -12.54
C GLY A 80 -8.37 -7.55 -11.99
N ILE A 81 -7.64 -8.16 -11.04
CA ILE A 81 -6.61 -7.54 -10.20
C ILE A 81 -5.50 -7.11 -11.14
N ARG A 82 -5.62 -5.89 -11.67
CA ARG A 82 -4.49 -5.15 -12.21
C ARG A 82 -3.58 -4.97 -11.01
N GLY A 83 -2.44 -5.65 -11.03
CA GLY A 83 -1.58 -5.81 -9.85
C GLY A 83 -1.17 -4.47 -9.23
N PHE A 84 -0.42 -4.54 -8.13
CA PHE A 84 0.06 -3.34 -7.46
C PHE A 84 1.23 -2.70 -8.22
N GLU A 85 1.10 -1.42 -8.60
CA GLU A 85 2.06 -0.68 -9.41
C GLU A 85 2.84 0.38 -8.62
N VAL A 86 4.10 0.62 -8.99
CA VAL A 86 4.87 1.78 -8.51
C VAL A 86 4.79 2.86 -9.57
N ARG A 87 4.22 4.02 -9.21
CA ARG A 87 4.14 5.21 -10.07
C ARG A 87 5.21 6.24 -9.66
N ASN A 88 5.68 7.00 -10.64
CA ASN A 88 6.61 8.11 -10.47
C ASN A 88 5.87 9.44 -10.54
#